data_AF-I0BNR7-F1
#
_entry.id   AF-I0BNR7-F1
#
_cell.length_a   1.000
_cell.length_b   1.000
_cell.length_c   1.000
_cell.angle_alpha   90.00
_cell.angle_beta   90.00
_cell.angle_gamma   90.00
#
_symmetry.space_group_name_H-M   'P 1'
#
loop_
_entity.id
_entity.type
_entity.pdbx_description
1 polymer ?
#
loop_
_entity_poly.entity_id
_entity_poly.type
_entity_poly.pdbx_seq_one_letter_code
_entity_poly.pdbx_strand_id
1 'polypeptide(L)' 'MHIGGTQIQTPTGRLAPHETIELHELLNFKSLSLIKMKQAVGHIADPQLKQLYLQNIEMTEAQIVELMQLLQYRPVIG' A
#
# COMPACT_ATOMS: atom_id res chain seq x y z
N MET A 1 11.43 21.94 -22.24
CA MET A 1 11.44 21.86 -20.76
C MET A 1 10.36 22.79 -20.25
N HIS A 2 9.17 22.25 -19.96
CA HIS A 2 8.08 22.97 -19.31
C HIS A 2 7.28 21.95 -18.50
N ILE A 3 7.13 22.26 -17.22
CA ILE A 3 6.61 21.43 -16.15
C ILE A 3 5.16 21.88 -15.96
N GLY A 4 4.19 21.00 -16.16
CA GLY A 4 2.78 21.38 -16.13
C GLY A 4 1.87 20.18 -15.90
N GLY A 5 1.62 19.88 -14.62
CA GLY A 5 0.31 19.49 -14.09
C GLY A 5 -0.58 18.49 -14.84
N THR A 6 -0.03 17.47 -15.50
CA THR A 6 -0.88 16.42 -16.09
C THR A 6 -1.49 15.57 -14.99
N GLN A 7 -2.75 15.85 -14.66
CA GLN A 7 -3.65 14.90 -14.02
C GLN A 7 -3.50 13.55 -14.73
N ILE A 8 -2.93 12.56 -14.04
CA ILE A 8 -2.90 11.18 -14.53
C ILE A 8 -4.30 10.61 -14.29
N GLN A 9 -5.24 10.99 -15.15
CA GLN A 9 -6.46 10.25 -15.33
C GLN A 9 -6.32 9.58 -16.69
N THR A 10 -6.11 8.26 -16.70
CA THR A 10 -6.17 7.55 -17.97
C THR A 10 -7.57 7.76 -18.56
N PRO A 11 -7.72 7.87 -19.89
CA PRO A 11 -9.01 8.08 -20.53
C PRO A 11 -10.06 7.01 -20.23
N THR A 12 -9.65 5.87 -19.65
CA THR A 12 -10.44 4.66 -19.44
C THR A 12 -10.84 4.44 -17.98
N GLY A 13 -10.42 5.30 -17.05
CA GLY A 13 -10.64 5.08 -15.60
C GLY A 13 -9.84 3.89 -15.05
N ARG A 14 -8.78 3.48 -15.75
CA ARG A 14 -7.88 2.38 -15.37
C ARG A 14 -6.53 2.94 -14.94
N LEU A 15 -5.72 2.13 -14.28
CA LEU A 15 -4.32 2.47 -14.04
C LEU A 15 -3.53 2.29 -15.34
N ALA A 16 -2.53 3.12 -15.55
CA ALA A 16 -1.48 2.86 -16.52
C ALA A 16 -0.62 1.67 -16.05
N PRO A 17 0.13 1.01 -16.95
CA PRO A 17 0.98 -0.12 -16.59
C PRO A 17 2.02 0.21 -15.50
N HIS A 18 2.64 1.40 -15.55
CA HIS A 18 3.63 1.81 -14.54
C HIS A 18 2.99 2.04 -13.17
N GLU A 19 1.83 2.71 -13.11
CA GLU A 19 1.06 2.89 -11.86
C GLU A 19 0.66 1.54 -11.25
N THR A 20 0.33 0.55 -12.08
CA THR A 20 0.02 -0.81 -11.60
C THR A 20 1.24 -1.47 -10.96
N ILE A 21 2.43 -1.30 -11.55
CA ILE A 21 3.69 -1.82 -10.99
C ILE A 21 4.01 -1.12 -9.67
N GLU A 22 3.92 0.22 -9.64
CA GLU A 22 4.16 1.03 -8.44
C GLU A 22 3.22 0.61 -7.29
N LEU A 23 1.94 0.38 -7.56
CA LEU A 23 1.00 -0.12 -6.54
C LEU A 23 1.32 -1.55 -6.08
N HIS A 24 1.80 -2.43 -6.98
CA HIS A 24 2.25 -3.77 -6.59
C HIS A 24 3.49 -3.72 -5.69
N GLU A 25 4.45 -2.85 -6.00
CA GLU A 25 5.65 -2.65 -5.17
C GLU A 25 5.27 -2.11 -3.79
N LEU A 26 4.36 -1.14 -3.73
CA LEU A 26 3.86 -0.60 -2.46
C LEU A 26 3.09 -1.66 -1.65
N LEU A 27 2.25 -2.47 -2.30
CA LEU A 27 1.55 -3.58 -1.66
C LEU A 27 2.52 -4.59 -1.06
N ASN A 28 3.57 -4.96 -1.80
CA ASN A 28 4.61 -5.86 -1.33
C ASN A 28 5.35 -5.29 -0.12
N PHE A 29 5.71 -4.00 -0.19
CA PHE A 29 6.36 -3.30 0.91
C PHE A 29 5.51 -3.30 2.18
N LYS A 30 4.21 -2.96 2.07
CA LYS A 30 3.29 -2.96 3.22
C LYS A 30 3.08 -4.37 3.78
N SER A 31 2.95 -5.37 2.92
CA SER A 31 2.80 -6.77 3.35
C SER A 31 4.02 -7.25 4.15
N LEU A 32 5.23 -6.96 3.66
CA LEU A 32 6.46 -7.30 4.38
C LEU A 32 6.58 -6.54 5.72
N SER A 33 6.22 -5.26 5.72
CA SER A 33 6.22 -4.44 6.93
C SER A 33 5.24 -4.96 7.98
N LEU A 34 4.03 -5.37 7.56
CA LEU A 34 3.03 -5.97 8.43
C LEU A 34 3.54 -7.26 9.09
N ILE A 35 4.16 -8.15 8.31
CA ILE A 35 4.77 -9.38 8.84
C ILE A 35 5.80 -9.04 9.92
N LYS A 36 6.71 -8.11 9.63
CA LYS A 36 7.75 -7.68 10.58
C LYS A 36 7.16 -7.10 11.86
N MET A 37 6.15 -6.24 11.75
CA MET A 37 5.49 -5.66 12.93
C MET A 37 4.79 -6.73 13.78
N LYS A 38 4.05 -7.66 13.14
CA LYS A 38 3.39 -8.77 13.85
C LYS A 38 4.37 -9.73 14.52
N GLN A 39 5.52 -9.97 13.90
CA GLN A 39 6.60 -10.74 14.53
C GLN A 39 7.20 -9.99 15.73
N ALA A 40 7.43 -8.68 15.61
CA ALA A 40 8.05 -7.88 16.66
C ALA A 40 7.14 -7.62 17.87
N VAL A 41 5.84 -7.36 17.66
CA VAL A 41 4.92 -6.87 18.71
C VAL A 41 4.77 -7.81 19.90
N GLY A 42 4.97 -9.13 19.69
CA GLY A 42 4.97 -10.13 20.77
C GLY A 42 6.14 -9.99 21.73
N HIS A 43 7.24 -9.34 21.32
CA HIS A 43 8.48 -9.18 22.07
C HIS A 43 8.67 -7.78 22.67
N ILE A 44 7.73 -6.86 22.44
CA ILE A 44 7.81 -5.48 22.95
C ILE A 44 7.32 -5.45 24.40
N ALA A 45 8.24 -5.10 25.32
CA ALA A 45 7.96 -4.98 26.75
C ALA A 45 7.29 -3.65 27.12
N ASP A 46 7.70 -2.55 26.47
CA ASP A 46 7.13 -1.24 26.73
C ASP A 46 5.67 -1.17 26.25
N PRO A 47 4.69 -0.90 27.14
CA PRO A 47 3.28 -0.98 26.80
C PRO A 47 2.85 0.12 25.83
N GLN A 48 3.46 1.31 25.88
CA GLN A 48 3.12 2.41 24.97
C GLN A 48 3.60 2.11 23.56
N LEU A 49 4.84 1.63 23.43
CA LEU A 49 5.40 1.19 22.15
C LEU A 49 4.62 0.00 21.57
N LYS A 50 4.23 -0.96 22.41
CA LYS A 50 3.39 -2.08 21.98
C LYS A 50 2.05 -1.60 21.42
N GLN A 51 1.42 -0.62 22.07
CA GLN A 51 0.17 -0.03 21.59
C GLN A 51 0.34 0.67 20.25
N LEU A 52 1.44 1.41 20.04
CA LEU A 52 1.75 2.03 18.75
C LEU A 52 1.93 0.98 17.63
N TYR A 53 2.55 -0.16 17.94
CA TYR A 53 2.66 -1.28 16.99
C TYR A 53 1.29 -1.85 16.65
N LEU A 54 0.43 -2.09 17.64
CA LEU A 54 -0.92 -2.63 17.42
C LEU A 54 -1.76 -1.69 16.55
N GLN A 55 -1.75 -0.39 16.84
CA GLN A 55 -2.44 0.62 16.01
C GLN A 55 -1.91 0.64 14.57
N ASN A 56 -0.59 0.57 14.39
CA ASN A 56 0.01 0.54 13.05
C ASN A 56 -0.27 -0.76 12.30
N ILE A 57 -0.38 -1.90 13.00
CA ILE A 57 -0.77 -3.18 12.42
C ILE A 57 -2.19 -3.06 11.83
N GLU A 58 -3.15 -2.59 12.62
CA GLU A 58 -4.54 -2.39 12.18
C GLU A 58 -4.62 -1.43 10.98
N MET A 59 -3.92 -0.29 11.06
CA MET A 59 -3.88 0.67 9.95
C MET A 59 -3.26 0.06 8.69
N THR A 60 -2.18 -0.71 8.82
CA THR A 60 -1.49 -1.31 7.67
C THR A 60 -2.35 -2.40 7.02
N GLU A 61 -3.11 -3.17 7.80
CA GLU A 61 -4.08 -4.13 7.27
C GLU A 61 -5.15 -3.44 6.42
N ALA A 62 -5.73 -2.34 6.92
CA ALA A 62 -6.71 -1.56 6.17
C ALA A 62 -6.10 -1.00 4.86
N GLN A 63 -4.88 -0.47 4.91
CA GLN A 63 -4.18 0.04 3.73
C GLN A 63 -3.86 -1.04 2.71
N ILE A 64 -3.53 -2.27 3.14
CA ILE A 64 -3.33 -3.40 2.22
C ILE A 64 -4.63 -3.71 1.47
N VAL A 65 -5.76 -3.74 2.17
CA VAL A 65 -7.07 -3.97 1.54
C VAL A 65 -7.39 -2.86 0.53
N GLU A 66 -7.15 -1.60 0.90
CA GLU A 66 -7.32 -0.46 -0.01
C GLU A 66 -6.45 -0.58 -1.27
N LEU A 67 -5.16 -0.92 -1.12
CA LEU A 67 -4.27 -1.14 -2.27
C LEU A 67 -4.75 -2.29 -3.16
N MET A 68 -5.25 -3.38 -2.57
CA MET A 68 -5.83 -4.49 -3.34
C MET A 68 -7.08 -4.08 -4.12
N GLN A 69 -7.90 -3.18 -3.56
CA GLN A 69 -9.06 -2.61 -4.27
C GLN A 69 -8.61 -1.70 -5.41
N LEU A 70 -7.59 -0.86 -5.20
CA LEU A 70 -7.02 -0.01 -6.26
C LEU A 70 -6.44 -0.84 -7.42
N LEU A 71 -5.81 -1.98 -7.14
CA LEU A 71 -5.29 -2.88 -8.17
C LEU A 71 -6.38 -3.52 -9.05
N GLN A 72 -7.66 -3.45 -8.67
CA GLN A 72 -8.76 -3.88 -9.55
C GLN A 72 -8.89 -3.00 -10.81
N TYR A 73 -8.36 -1.76 -10.77
CA TYR A 73 -8.33 -0.85 -11.90
C TYR A 73 -7.14 -1.08 -12.84
N ARG A 74 -6.31 -2.11 -12.65
CA ARG A 74 -5.18 -2.46 -13.56
C ARG A 74 -5.59 -2.52 -15.03
N PRO A 75 -4.70 -2.27 -16.01
CA PRO A 75 -5.02 -2.39 -17.43
C PRO A 75 -5.61 -3.78 -17.76
N VAL A 76 -6.62 -3.84 -18.64
CA VAL A 76 -6.96 -5.09 -19.33
C VAL A 76 -5.98 -5.22 -20.48
N ILE A 77 -5.08 -6.19 -20.39
CA ILE A 77 -4.28 -6.59 -21.53
C ILE A 77 -5.09 -7.72 -22.20
N GLY A 78 -5.66 -7.41 -23.36
CA GLY A 78 -6.38 -8.37 -24.20
C GLY A 78 -5.43 -9.28 -24.96
#